data_AF-A0A261B9N6-F1
#
_entry.id   AF-A0A261B9N6-F1
#
_cell.length_a   1.000
_cell.length_b   1.000
_cell.length_c   1.000
_cell.angle_alpha   90.00
_cell.angle_beta   90.00
_cell.angle_gamma   90.00
#
_symmetry.space_group_name_H-M   'P 1'
#
loop_
_entity.id
_entity.type
_entity.pdbx_description
1 polymer ?
#
loop_
_entity_poly.entity_id
_entity_poly.type
_entity_poly.pdbx_seq_one_letter_code
_entity_poly.pdbx_strand_id
1 'polypeptide(L)'
;MLIFLLLLAFATDYARSEDCSLISKEGHGNLQMYGHGLHRQIELTTFIQAKTRVPQCRLMYSISIPNEAYVDERELTSALPGYEIVFGDSKKKDNRLIYIVRQKLFLSTFEMKEKLKFPVHLLPPSKQRLPEVKFFQPTIAVDCKGDFTGCPTTGIRSK
;
A
#
# COMPACT_ATOMS: atom_id res chain seq x y z
N MET A 1 -18.05 -34.45 -33.49
CA MET A 1 -17.69 -33.01 -33.51
C MET A 1 -18.30 -32.18 -32.37
N LEU A 2 -19.03 -32.76 -31.41
CA LEU A 2 -19.58 -32.01 -30.25
C LEU A 2 -18.67 -32.03 -29.01
N ILE A 3 -17.80 -33.03 -28.87
CA ILE A 3 -17.00 -33.25 -27.65
C ILE A 3 -15.85 -32.23 -27.54
N PHE A 4 -15.32 -31.75 -28.67
CA PHE A 4 -14.23 -30.78 -28.70
C PHE A 4 -14.65 -29.36 -28.29
N LEU A 5 -15.93 -29.00 -28.46
CA LEU A 5 -16.47 -27.68 -28.06
C LEU A 5 -16.70 -27.59 -26.54
N LEU A 6 -16.99 -28.71 -25.87
CA LEU A 6 -17.18 -28.74 -24.42
C LEU A 6 -15.85 -28.58 -23.66
N LEU A 7 -14.73 -29.01 -24.21
CA LEU A 7 -13.40 -28.81 -23.58
C LEU A 7 -12.90 -27.36 -23.65
N LEU A 8 -13.34 -26.59 -24.66
CA LEU A 8 -13.03 -25.16 -24.78
C LEU A 8 -13.84 -24.30 -23.79
N ALA A 9 -15.02 -24.76 -23.37
CA ALA A 9 -15.84 -24.05 -22.38
C ALA A 9 -15.33 -24.20 -20.94
N PHE A 10 -14.54 -25.23 -20.63
CA PHE A 10 -13.92 -25.38 -19.30
C PHE A 10 -12.57 -24.66 -19.16
N ALA A 11 -12.01 -24.11 -20.25
CA ALA A 11 -10.72 -23.41 -20.22
C ALA A 11 -10.84 -21.91 -19.88
N THR A 12 -12.04 -21.35 -19.80
CA THR A 12 -12.23 -19.89 -19.64
C THR A 12 -12.54 -19.41 -18.22
N ASP A 13 -12.71 -20.31 -17.25
CA ASP A 13 -13.12 -19.93 -15.87
C ASP A 13 -11.98 -19.92 -14.83
N TYR A 14 -10.71 -20.01 -15.27
CA TYR A 14 -9.54 -19.92 -14.39
C TYR A 14 -8.75 -18.62 -14.57
N ALA A 15 -9.44 -17.49 -14.74
CA ALA A 15 -8.87 -16.16 -14.49
C ALA A 15 -9.39 -15.64 -13.14
N ARG A 16 -9.26 -16.45 -12.09
CA ARG A 16 -9.40 -15.93 -10.73
C ARG A 16 -8.22 -14.99 -10.54
N SER A 17 -8.47 -13.69 -10.38
CA SER A 17 -7.41 -12.67 -10.30
C SER A 17 -6.40 -12.99 -9.19
N GLU A 18 -5.33 -13.71 -9.54
CA GLU A 18 -4.15 -13.91 -8.69
C GLU A 18 -3.35 -12.61 -8.55
N ASP A 19 -3.73 -11.56 -9.28
CA ASP A 19 -3.06 -10.26 -9.38
C ASP A 19 -2.93 -9.52 -8.03
N CYS A 20 -3.69 -9.93 -7.01
CA CYS A 20 -3.58 -9.37 -5.65
C CYS A 20 -3.24 -10.48 -4.63
N SER A 21 -2.29 -11.37 -4.94
CA SER A 21 -1.68 -12.24 -3.93
C SER A 21 -0.96 -11.38 -2.88
N LEU A 22 -1.71 -10.95 -1.87
CA LEU A 22 -1.25 -10.24 -0.70
C LEU A 22 -0.05 -11.01 -0.14
N ILE A 23 1.12 -10.35 -0.17
CA ILE A 23 2.31 -10.85 0.51
C ILE A 23 1.91 -10.87 1.99
N SER A 24 1.50 -12.06 2.47
CA SER A 24 1.09 -12.51 3.82
C SER A 24 -0.09 -11.81 4.54
N LYS A 25 -0.79 -12.60 5.37
CA LYS A 25 -1.97 -12.24 6.18
C LYS A 25 -1.63 -11.52 7.50
N GLU A 26 -0.35 -11.33 7.81
CA GLU A 26 0.13 -10.66 9.03
C GLU A 26 0.64 -9.25 8.73
N GLY A 27 0.66 -8.33 9.70
CA GLY A 27 1.08 -6.94 9.48
C GLY A 27 2.54 -6.84 9.01
N HIS A 28 2.78 -6.34 7.80
CA HIS A 28 4.11 -6.32 7.17
C HIS A 28 5.01 -5.15 7.54
N GLY A 29 4.71 -4.41 8.61
CA GLY A 29 5.52 -3.27 8.93
C GLY A 29 5.27 -2.66 10.29
N ASN A 30 6.33 -2.03 10.77
CA ASN A 30 6.27 -1.12 11.90
C ASN A 30 6.28 0.32 11.35
N LEU A 31 5.23 1.07 11.66
CA LEU A 31 5.13 2.48 11.35
C LEU A 31 5.41 3.28 12.62
N GLN A 32 6.45 4.09 12.58
CA GLN A 32 6.84 4.98 13.67
C GLN A 32 6.76 6.43 13.20
N MET A 33 6.44 7.33 14.13
CA MET A 33 6.39 8.77 13.87
C MET A 33 7.44 9.46 14.74
N TYR A 34 8.25 10.29 14.11
CA TYR A 34 9.31 11.08 14.75
C TYR A 34 9.10 12.59 14.51
N GLY A 35 9.91 13.39 15.21
CA GLY A 35 9.89 14.85 15.12
C GLY A 35 9.06 15.50 16.24
N HIS A 36 8.95 16.82 16.20
CA HIS A 36 8.24 17.64 17.19
C HIS A 36 7.36 18.67 16.50
N GLY A 37 6.33 19.18 17.19
CA GLY A 37 5.42 20.18 16.62
C GLY A 37 4.46 19.60 15.59
N LEU A 38 4.14 20.37 14.55
CA LEU A 38 3.20 19.97 13.48
C LEU A 38 3.90 19.28 12.31
N HIS A 39 5.21 19.48 12.12
CA HIS A 39 5.99 18.80 11.10
C HIS A 39 6.55 17.50 11.68
N ARG A 40 6.12 16.37 11.16
CA ARG A 40 6.52 15.04 11.61
C ARG A 40 7.13 14.25 10.47
N GLN A 41 7.84 13.19 10.83
CA GLN A 41 8.39 12.24 9.88
C GLN A 41 7.83 10.87 10.18
N ILE A 42 7.25 10.21 9.18
CA ILE A 42 6.91 8.79 9.26
C ILE A 42 8.12 7.98 8.83
N GLU A 43 8.42 6.95 9.61
CA GLU A 43 9.31 5.87 9.22
C GLU A 43 8.52 4.57 9.18
N LEU A 44 8.47 3.97 8.00
CA LEU A 44 7.85 2.68 7.76
C LEU A 44 8.96 1.66 7.54
N THR A 45 9.14 0.75 8.48
CA THR A 45 10.05 -0.40 8.34
C THR A 45 9.25 -1.64 8.02
N THR A 46 9.55 -2.28 6.89
CA THR A 46 8.83 -3.46 6.39
C THR A 46 9.79 -4.59 6.08
N PHE A 47 9.32 -5.81 6.26
CA PHE A 47 10.04 -7.01 5.87
C PHE A 47 9.10 -7.81 4.96
N ILE A 48 9.53 -8.01 3.72
CA ILE A 48 8.69 -8.51 2.64
C ILE A 48 9.37 -9.73 2.06
N GLN A 49 8.64 -10.85 1.99
CA GLN A 49 9.13 -12.09 1.42
C GLN A 49 8.09 -12.67 0.47
N ALA A 50 8.43 -12.79 -0.81
CA ALA A 50 7.66 -13.50 -1.81
C ALA A 50 8.21 -14.92 -1.98
N LYS A 51 7.48 -15.91 -1.45
CA LYS A 51 7.84 -17.34 -1.56
C LYS A 51 7.44 -17.96 -2.90
N THR A 52 6.52 -17.33 -3.62
CA THR A 52 6.11 -17.70 -4.97
C THR A 52 6.67 -16.70 -5.98
N ARG A 53 6.85 -17.15 -7.23
CA ARG A 53 7.31 -16.28 -8.31
C ARG A 53 6.26 -15.19 -8.56
N VAL A 54 6.71 -13.94 -8.56
CA VAL A 54 5.87 -12.77 -8.82
C VAL A 54 6.21 -12.27 -10.23
N PRO A 55 5.36 -12.52 -11.26
CA PRO A 55 5.72 -12.20 -12.65
C PRO A 55 5.55 -10.71 -12.95
N GLN A 56 6.66 -9.97 -12.98
CA GLN A 56 6.70 -8.55 -13.41
C GLN A 56 5.81 -7.63 -12.58
N CYS A 57 5.92 -7.70 -11.26
CA CYS A 57 5.14 -6.84 -10.38
C CYS A 57 6.01 -5.82 -9.65
N ARG A 58 5.39 -4.70 -9.28
CA ARG A 58 5.94 -3.68 -8.41
C ARG A 58 5.47 -3.90 -6.98
N LEU A 59 6.19 -3.35 -6.01
CA LEU A 59 5.73 -3.33 -4.62
C LEU A 59 4.90 -2.09 -4.38
N MET A 60 3.75 -2.23 -3.71
CA MET A 60 2.86 -1.13 -3.39
C MET A 60 2.60 -1.07 -1.89
N TYR A 61 2.74 0.13 -1.33
CA TYR A 61 2.35 0.45 0.04
C TYR A 61 1.07 1.29 0.02
N SER A 62 0.01 0.78 0.63
CA SER A 62 -1.24 1.49 0.85
C SER A 62 -1.26 2.05 2.27
N ILE A 63 -1.13 3.38 2.40
CA ILE A 63 -1.10 4.09 3.68
C ILE A 63 -2.33 4.98 3.79
N SER A 64 -3.02 4.85 4.92
CA SER A 64 -4.15 5.73 5.24
C SER A 64 -3.66 6.94 6.04
N ILE A 65 -3.91 8.13 5.53
CA ILE A 65 -3.61 9.40 6.17
C ILE A 65 -4.86 9.84 6.95
N PRO A 66 -4.78 10.00 8.28
CA PRO A 66 -5.91 10.44 9.09
C PRO A 66 -6.27 11.90 8.77
N ASN A 67 -7.53 12.29 8.96
CA ASN A 67 -8.01 13.64 8.70
C ASN A 67 -7.22 14.75 9.42
N GLU A 68 -6.63 14.44 10.58
CA GLU A 68 -5.82 15.37 11.36
C GLU A 68 -4.41 15.58 10.78
N ALA A 69 -4.10 14.98 9.64
CA ALA A 69 -2.82 15.10 8.97
C ALA A 69 -2.97 15.25 7.44
N TYR A 70 -1.94 15.80 6.82
CA TYR A 70 -1.80 15.81 5.36
C TYR A 70 -0.34 15.55 4.97
N VAL A 71 -0.17 15.10 3.73
CA VAL A 71 1.13 14.97 3.08
C VAL A 71 1.12 15.88 1.84
N ASP A 72 2.24 16.55 1.59
CA ASP A 72 2.44 17.29 0.36
C ASP A 72 3.03 16.37 -0.71
N GLU A 73 2.44 16.37 -1.90
CA GLU A 73 2.85 15.49 -3.00
C GLU A 73 4.28 15.76 -3.47
N ARG A 74 4.72 17.02 -3.52
CA ARG A 74 6.06 17.38 -3.98
C ARG A 74 7.10 16.98 -2.96
N GLU A 75 6.82 17.19 -1.68
CA GLU A 75 7.68 16.74 -0.59
C GLU A 75 7.78 15.20 -0.57
N LEU A 76 6.66 14.51 -0.74
CA LEU A 76 6.62 13.05 -0.74
C LEU A 76 7.40 12.46 -1.92
N THR A 77 7.22 13.02 -3.12
CA THR A 77 7.97 12.63 -4.33
C THR A 77 9.46 12.89 -4.17
N SER A 78 9.83 14.01 -3.55
CA SER A 78 11.24 14.35 -3.29
C SER A 78 11.88 13.45 -2.24
N ALA A 79 11.11 13.04 -1.22
CA ALA A 79 11.59 12.18 -0.13
C ALA A 79 11.75 10.71 -0.54
N LEU A 80 11.04 10.26 -1.57
CA LEU A 80 10.96 8.87 -1.99
C LEU A 80 11.41 8.68 -3.45
N PRO A 81 12.70 8.88 -3.77
CA PRO A 81 13.21 8.63 -5.11
C PRO A 81 13.09 7.15 -5.48
N GLY A 82 12.64 6.87 -6.70
CA GLY A 82 12.39 5.50 -7.18
C GLY A 82 11.01 4.94 -6.83
N TYR A 83 10.12 5.79 -6.32
CA TYR A 83 8.70 5.48 -6.08
C TYR A 83 7.82 6.41 -6.90
N GLU A 84 6.68 5.87 -7.32
CA GLU A 84 5.54 6.60 -7.86
C GLU A 84 4.52 6.79 -6.74
N ILE A 85 3.97 7.99 -6.64
CA ILE A 85 2.99 8.36 -5.62
C ILE A 85 1.63 8.52 -6.29
N VAL A 86 0.62 7.80 -5.80
CA VAL A 86 -0.74 7.90 -6.30
C VAL A 86 -1.68 8.22 -5.14
N PHE A 87 -2.46 9.29 -5.27
CA PHE A 87 -3.48 9.66 -4.30
C PHE A 87 -4.80 8.96 -4.66
N GLY A 88 -5.33 8.18 -3.72
CA GLY A 88 -6.56 7.43 -3.89
C GLY A 88 -7.74 8.03 -3.13
N ASP A 89 -8.93 7.80 -3.66
CA ASP A 89 -10.19 8.08 -2.96
C ASP A 89 -10.40 7.05 -1.84
N SER A 90 -10.57 7.53 -0.61
CA SER A 90 -10.91 6.65 0.52
C SER A 90 -12.42 6.48 0.62
N LYS A 91 -12.87 5.22 0.72
CA LYS A 91 -14.28 4.90 1.02
C LYS A 91 -14.72 5.30 2.43
N LYS A 92 -13.77 5.54 3.34
CA LYS A 92 -14.05 6.10 4.67
C LYS A 92 -13.98 7.61 4.57
N LYS A 93 -15.06 8.30 4.97
CA LYS A 93 -15.20 9.77 4.95
C LYS A 93 -14.05 10.53 5.62
N ASP A 94 -13.26 9.86 6.47
CA ASP A 94 -12.34 10.52 7.39
C ASP A 94 -10.84 10.23 7.20
N ASN A 95 -10.48 9.52 6.13
CA ASN A 95 -9.07 9.30 5.83
C ASN A 95 -8.80 9.58 4.35
N ARG A 96 -7.59 10.00 4.00
CA ARG A 96 -7.10 9.98 2.60
C ARG A 96 -6.24 8.73 2.40
N LEU A 97 -6.22 8.19 1.19
CA LEU A 97 -5.40 7.04 0.88
C LEU A 97 -4.24 7.46 -0.02
N ILE A 98 -3.03 7.05 0.32
CA ILE A 98 -1.87 7.20 -0.55
C ILE A 98 -1.33 5.82 -0.90
N TYR A 99 -0.97 5.65 -2.17
CA TYR A 99 -0.26 4.50 -2.67
C TYR A 99 1.17 4.93 -3.01
N ILE A 100 2.14 4.27 -2.41
CA ILE A 100 3.56 4.45 -2.72
C ILE A 100 3.98 3.20 -3.49
N VAL A 101 4.25 3.34 -4.78
CA VAL A 101 4.53 2.22 -5.69
C VAL A 101 6.00 2.24 -6.08
N ARG A 102 6.72 1.18 -5.76
CA ARG A 102 8.13 1.05 -6.11
C ARG A 102 8.29 0.87 -7.61
N GLN A 103 9.08 1.71 -8.27
CA GLN A 103 9.27 1.64 -9.73
C GLN A 103 10.00 0.37 -10.19
N LYS A 104 10.80 -0.24 -9.31
CA LYS A 104 11.53 -1.47 -9.60
C LYS A 104 10.56 -2.65 -9.78
N LEU A 105 10.69 -3.33 -10.92
CA LEU A 105 10.00 -4.59 -11.20
C LEU A 105 10.71 -5.77 -10.51
N PHE A 106 9.91 -6.65 -9.93
CA PHE A 106 10.34 -7.94 -9.40
C PHE A 106 9.91 -9.05 -10.38
N LEU A 107 10.83 -9.94 -10.71
CA LEU A 107 10.66 -10.97 -11.76
C LEU A 107 10.59 -12.41 -11.18
N SER A 108 10.84 -12.55 -9.88
CA SER A 108 10.97 -13.84 -9.20
C SER A 108 10.57 -13.72 -7.72
N THR A 109 10.84 -14.78 -6.96
CA THR A 109 10.87 -14.74 -5.50
C THR A 109 11.89 -13.71 -5.01
N PHE A 110 11.60 -13.10 -3.86
CA PHE A 110 12.50 -12.14 -3.24
C PHE A 110 12.28 -12.09 -1.73
N GLU A 111 13.31 -11.64 -1.03
CA GLU A 111 13.25 -11.28 0.38
C GLU A 111 13.93 -9.94 0.54
N MET A 112 13.30 -9.04 1.27
CA MET A 112 13.85 -7.71 1.48
C MET A 112 13.37 -7.07 2.76
N LYS A 113 14.26 -6.28 3.34
CA LYS A 113 13.95 -5.32 4.40
C LYS A 113 13.97 -3.93 3.80
N GLU A 114 12.90 -3.20 3.97
CA GLU A 114 12.73 -1.87 3.38
C GLU A 114 12.35 -0.86 4.45
N LYS A 115 12.94 0.33 4.36
CA LYS A 115 12.67 1.44 5.25
C LYS A 115 12.31 2.66 4.40
N LEU A 116 11.03 3.06 4.45
CA LEU A 116 10.55 4.29 3.83
C LEU A 116 10.51 5.40 4.89
N LYS A 117 10.94 6.60 4.49
CA LYS A 117 10.88 7.79 5.34
C LYS A 117 10.23 8.92 4.56
N PHE A 118 9.18 9.52 5.11
CA PHE A 118 8.51 10.63 4.43
C PHE A 118 7.92 11.65 5.43
N PRO A 119 7.85 12.93 5.02
CA PRO A 119 7.27 13.97 5.85
C PRO A 119 5.74 13.84 5.93
N VAL A 120 5.18 14.21 7.08
CA VAL A 120 3.75 14.37 7.29
C VAL A 120 3.49 15.59 8.16
N HIS A 121 2.44 16.32 7.83
CA HIS A 121 2.07 17.56 8.50
C HIS A 121 0.79 17.35 9.28
N LEU A 122 0.84 17.60 10.59
CA LEU A 122 -0.33 17.59 11.46
C LEU A 122 -1.09 18.90 11.31
N LEU A 123 -2.41 18.82 11.25
CA LEU A 123 -3.25 20.01 11.31
C LEU A 123 -3.22 20.61 12.72
N PRO A 124 -3.24 21.95 12.85
CA PRO A 124 -3.37 22.57 14.15
C PRO A 124 -4.67 22.11 14.83
N PRO A 125 -4.66 21.88 16.15
CA PRO A 125 -5.83 21.41 16.86
C PRO A 125 -6.95 22.46 16.79
N SER A 126 -8.14 22.04 16.37
CA SER A 126 -9.34 22.90 16.32
C SER A 126 -10.00 23.11 17.69
N LYS A 127 -9.59 22.34 18.72
CA LYS A 127 -10.09 22.41 20.11
C LYS A 127 -8.94 22.36 21.11
N GLN A 128 -9.18 22.76 22.36
CA GLN A 128 -8.21 22.77 23.48
C GLN A 128 -7.55 21.41 23.80
N ARG A 129 -8.03 20.29 23.25
CA ARG A 129 -7.40 18.97 23.35
C ARG A 129 -6.77 18.59 22.01
N LEU A 130 -5.48 18.31 22.02
CA LEU A 130 -4.77 17.66 20.93
C LEU A 130 -5.27 16.21 20.82
N PRO A 131 -6.04 15.83 19.78
CA PRO A 131 -6.30 14.41 19.54
C PRO A 131 -4.97 13.72 19.24
N GLU A 132 -4.78 12.54 19.82
CA GLU A 132 -3.64 11.68 19.48
C GLU A 132 -3.81 11.22 18.02
N VAL A 133 -2.97 11.73 17.12
CA VAL A 133 -3.02 11.36 15.70
C VAL A 133 -2.46 9.96 15.54
N LYS A 134 -3.32 9.01 15.15
CA LYS A 134 -2.96 7.59 14.99
C LYS A 134 -2.88 7.23 13.52
N PHE A 135 -1.70 6.79 13.10
CA PHE A 135 -1.49 6.16 11.81
C PHE A 135 -1.71 4.66 11.94
N PHE A 136 -2.42 4.07 10.98
CA PHE A 136 -2.59 2.63 10.92
C PHE A 136 -1.41 2.00 10.18
N GLN A 137 -1.08 0.75 10.54
CA GLN A 137 -0.10 -0.02 9.79
C GLN A 137 -0.52 -0.10 8.31
N PRO A 138 0.42 0.11 7.38
CA PRO A 138 0.09 0.08 5.97
C PRO A 138 -0.17 -1.34 5.49
N THR A 139 -0.97 -1.43 4.44
CA THR A 139 -1.13 -2.67 3.69
C THR A 139 -0.07 -2.71 2.60
N ILE A 140 0.65 -3.82 2.49
CA ILE A 140 1.62 -4.05 1.42
C ILE A 140 0.99 -5.01 0.41
N ALA A 141 1.08 -4.66 -0.87
CA ALA A 141 0.60 -5.48 -1.96
C ALA A 141 1.63 -5.49 -3.10
N VAL A 142 1.36 -6.32 -4.10
CA VAL A 142 2.05 -6.29 -5.38
C VAL A 142 1.15 -5.64 -6.42
N ASP A 143 1.75 -4.85 -7.29
CA ASP A 143 1.11 -4.27 -8.47
C ASP A 143 1.63 -5.02 -9.70
N CYS A 144 0.85 -6.01 -10.13
CA CYS A 144 1.09 -6.80 -11.33
C CYS A 144 0.20 -6.24 -12.44
N LYS A 145 0.79 -5.60 -13.46
CA LYS A 145 0.09 -5.02 -14.63
C LYS A 145 -0.75 -3.73 -14.40
N GLY A 146 -0.44 -2.87 -13.43
CA GLY A 146 -0.75 -1.44 -13.51
C GLY A 146 -2.23 -1.03 -13.47
N ASP A 147 -3.16 -1.93 -13.17
CA ASP A 147 -4.59 -1.61 -13.01
C ASP A 147 -5.01 -1.78 -11.54
N PHE A 148 -5.25 -0.64 -10.88
CA PHE A 148 -5.50 -0.52 -9.44
C PHE A 148 -6.95 -0.86 -9.04
N THR A 149 -7.84 -1.09 -10.01
CA THR A 149 -9.30 -1.08 -9.80
C THR A 149 -9.87 -2.31 -9.08
N GLY A 150 -9.05 -3.31 -8.72
CA GLY A 150 -9.50 -4.58 -8.15
C GLY A 150 -8.86 -5.06 -6.85
N CYS A 151 -7.80 -4.42 -6.33
CA CYS A 151 -7.12 -4.95 -5.16
C CYS A 151 -7.86 -4.64 -3.84
N PRO A 152 -8.11 -5.65 -2.98
CA PRO A 152 -8.80 -5.44 -1.72
C PRO A 152 -7.92 -4.59 -0.79
N THR A 153 -8.29 -3.31 -0.62
CA THR A 153 -7.86 -2.45 0.48
C THR A 153 -8.53 -2.90 1.78
N THR A 154 -8.34 -4.16 2.18
CA THR A 154 -8.85 -4.65 3.45
C THR A 154 -7.85 -4.32 4.53
N GLY A 155 -8.06 -3.16 5.17
CA GLY A 155 -7.45 -2.82 6.43
C GLY A 155 -7.63 -3.98 7.41
N ILE A 156 -6.50 -4.48 7.91
CA ILE A 156 -6.47 -5.47 8.98
C ILE A 156 -7.09 -4.81 10.20
N ARG A 157 -8.32 -5.22 10.52
CA ARG A 157 -9.00 -4.89 11.77
C ARG A 157 -8.25 -5.68 12.86
N SER A 158 -7.40 -5.01 13.64
CA SER A 158 -6.84 -5.66 14.83
C SER A 158 -8.00 -5.98 15.78
N LYS A 159 -8.02 -7.22 16.26
CA LYS A 159 -8.62 -7.52 17.56
C LYS A 159 -7.72 -6.93 18.65
#